data_AF-A0A0A2MBV3-F1
#
_entry.id   AF-A0A0A2MBV3-F1
#
_cell.length_a   1.000
_cell.length_b   1.000
_cell.length_c   1.000
_cell.angle_alpha   90.00
_cell.angle_beta   90.00
_cell.angle_gamma   90.00
#
_symmetry.space_group_name_H-M   'P 1'
#
loop_
_entity.id
_entity.type
_entity.pdbx_description
1 polymer ?
#
loop_
_entity_poly.entity_id
_entity_poly.type
_entity_poly.pdbx_seq_one_letter_code
_entity_poly.pdbx_strand_id
1 'polypeptide(L)'
;MKFFKAIEQPQKPFITWHEWAKDIIELTEMGEYGNPLIVGEDYIPEYIYGVCPWKIEGGELVERTSGEMNAFEAEFEVETTLRENAAKISEINTGSFTYDSTDFPMDDVSRLFYTAIANEPPVGDVKCMTVDGTLYNLPNANIGAFITEYYKQLRVLAQPPV
;
A
#
# COMPACT_ATOMS: atom_id res chain seq x y z
N MET A 1 35.01 -12.12 3.22
CA MET A 1 34.04 -11.19 3.82
C MET A 1 34.10 -9.92 3.00
N LYS A 2 33.00 -9.52 2.37
CA LYS A 2 32.94 -8.29 1.58
C LYS A 2 32.79 -7.07 2.48
N PHE A 3 33.18 -5.92 1.96
CA PHE A 3 33.10 -4.63 2.64
C PHE A 3 32.25 -3.67 1.83
N PHE A 4 31.42 -2.90 2.51
CA PHE A 4 30.48 -1.97 1.92
C PHE A 4 30.68 -0.58 2.49
N LYS A 5 30.59 0.43 1.63
CA LYS A 5 30.68 1.84 2.01
C LYS A 5 29.29 2.46 2.10
N ALA A 6 29.03 3.16 3.19
CA ALA A 6 27.84 3.97 3.34
C ALA A 6 27.97 5.25 2.50
N ILE A 7 26.94 5.53 1.70
CA ILE A 7 26.84 6.71 0.86
C ILE A 7 25.52 7.42 1.15
N GLU A 8 25.58 8.71 1.49
CA GLU A 8 24.38 9.54 1.62
C GLU A 8 23.66 9.64 0.27
N GLN A 9 22.35 9.43 0.28
CA GLN A 9 21.54 9.74 -0.89
C GLN A 9 21.32 11.25 -0.96
N PRO A 10 21.58 11.89 -2.12
CA PRO A 10 21.22 13.29 -2.31
C PRO A 10 19.73 13.50 -2.01
N GLN A 11 19.42 14.55 -1.25
CA GLN A 11 18.05 15.00 -0.94
C GLN A 11 17.22 14.08 -0.04
N LYS A 12 17.78 13.00 0.49
CA LYS A 12 17.10 12.15 1.45
C LYS A 12 17.98 11.93 2.67
N PRO A 13 17.43 11.85 3.88
CA PRO A 13 18.22 11.61 5.08
C PRO A 13 18.68 10.15 5.16
N PHE A 14 18.93 9.46 4.04
CA PHE A 14 19.18 8.02 3.97
C PHE A 14 20.58 7.72 3.49
N ILE A 15 21.13 6.62 3.98
CA ILE A 15 22.37 6.05 3.47
C ILE A 15 22.04 4.81 2.64
N THR A 16 22.87 4.53 1.63
CA THR A 16 22.88 3.25 0.92
C THR A 16 24.23 2.60 1.02
N TRP A 17 24.24 1.27 0.95
CA TRP A 17 25.45 0.47 1.05
C TRP A 17 25.88 0.02 -0.34
N HIS A 18 27.12 0.33 -0.70
CA HIS A 18 27.71 -0.05 -1.98
C HIS A 18 28.90 -0.96 -1.73
N GLU A 19 28.97 -2.09 -2.44
CA GLU A 19 30.14 -2.97 -2.37
C GLU A 19 31.38 -2.15 -2.73
N TRP A 20 32.36 -2.11 -1.82
CA TRP A 20 33.54 -1.27 -1.93
C TRP A 20 34.83 -2.09 -2.08
N ALA A 21 34.90 -3.22 -1.39
CA ALA A 21 36.00 -4.18 -1.51
C ALA A 21 35.49 -5.61 -1.27
N LYS A 22 36.09 -6.58 -1.95
CA LYS A 22 35.70 -8.00 -1.88
C LYS A 22 36.27 -8.70 -0.64
N ASP A 23 37.39 -8.19 -0.14
CA ASP A 23 38.06 -8.67 1.06
C ASP A 23 38.92 -7.58 1.70
N ILE A 24 39.55 -7.94 2.82
CA ILE A 24 40.34 -7.03 3.65
C ILE A 24 41.67 -6.64 3.00
N ILE A 25 42.20 -7.48 2.10
CA ILE A 25 43.46 -7.23 1.41
C ILE A 25 43.23 -6.09 0.42
N GLU A 26 42.19 -6.20 -0.41
CA GLU A 26 41.79 -5.15 -1.36
C GLU A 26 41.51 -3.82 -0.64
N LEU A 27 40.78 -3.86 0.48
CA LEU A 27 40.50 -2.67 1.28
C LEU A 27 41.78 -1.99 1.82
N THR A 28 42.77 -2.79 2.22
CA THR A 28 44.05 -2.30 2.73
C THR A 28 44.91 -1.70 1.61
N GLU A 29 44.96 -2.35 0.45
CA GLU A 29 45.67 -1.85 -0.74
C GLU A 29 45.08 -0.54 -1.25
N MET A 30 43.77 -0.34 -1.10
CA MET A 30 43.08 0.93 -1.41
C MET A 30 43.38 2.05 -0.41
N GLY A 31 44.04 1.76 0.72
CA GLY A 31 44.31 2.74 1.77
C GLY A 31 43.06 3.20 2.55
N GLU A 32 41.96 2.45 2.43
CA GLU A 32 40.66 2.73 3.05
C GLU A 32 40.44 1.90 4.33
N TYR A 33 41.46 1.14 4.74
CA TYR A 33 41.44 0.39 5.99
C TYR A 33 41.33 1.34 7.19
N GLY A 34 40.24 1.21 7.94
CA GLY A 34 39.90 2.10 9.06
C GLY A 34 38.98 3.27 8.70
N ASN A 35 38.47 3.35 7.46
CA ASN A 35 37.42 4.31 7.13
C ASN A 35 36.15 4.00 7.93
N PRO A 36 35.64 4.94 8.77
CA PRO A 36 34.49 4.69 9.64
C PRO A 36 33.17 4.50 8.88
N LEU A 37 33.14 4.77 7.57
CA LEU A 37 31.97 4.57 6.71
C LEU A 37 31.96 3.22 6.01
N ILE A 38 33.00 2.40 6.20
CA ILE A 38 33.12 1.08 5.57
C ILE A 38 32.97 0.00 6.64
N VAL A 39 32.01 -0.90 6.43
CA VAL A 39 31.75 -2.03 7.33
C VAL A 39 31.72 -3.34 6.56
N GLY A 40 31.89 -4.45 7.26
CA GLY A 40 31.68 -5.78 6.69
C GLY A 40 30.19 -6.03 6.40
N GLU A 41 29.90 -6.87 5.41
CA GLU A 41 28.53 -7.23 5.01
C GLU A 41 27.63 -7.63 6.19
N ASP A 42 28.16 -8.43 7.13
CA ASP A 42 27.41 -8.94 8.30
C ASP A 42 27.08 -7.85 9.34
N TYR A 43 27.68 -6.65 9.22
CA TYR A 43 27.42 -5.51 10.12
C TYR A 43 26.42 -4.51 9.55
N ILE A 44 25.95 -4.71 8.31
CA ILE A 44 24.96 -3.85 7.71
C ILE A 44 23.62 -4.09 8.41
N PRO A 45 23.02 -3.07 9.06
CA PRO A 45 21.74 -3.24 9.71
C PRO A 45 20.62 -3.43 8.68
N GLU A 46 19.62 -4.25 9.03
CA GLU A 46 18.38 -4.32 8.27
C GLU A 46 17.66 -2.98 8.26
N TYR A 47 16.94 -2.70 7.19
CA TYR A 47 16.17 -1.47 7.06
C TYR A 47 14.87 -1.61 7.84
N ILE A 48 14.57 -0.62 8.67
CA ILE A 48 13.36 -0.57 9.49
C ILE A 48 12.49 0.55 8.94
N TYR A 49 11.20 0.26 8.66
CA TYR A 49 10.28 1.19 7.99
C TYR A 49 10.82 1.74 6.65
N GLY A 50 11.64 0.94 5.94
CA GLY A 50 12.28 1.34 4.69
C GLY A 50 13.47 2.30 4.86
N VAL A 51 13.95 2.50 6.08
CA VAL A 51 15.05 3.41 6.42
C VAL A 51 16.21 2.65 7.07
N CYS A 52 17.45 2.99 6.73
CA CYS A 52 18.61 2.45 7.43
C CYS A 52 18.69 3.03 8.86
N PRO A 53 18.83 2.21 9.91
CA PRO A 53 18.94 2.66 11.30
C PRO A 53 20.16 3.53 11.57
N TRP A 54 21.16 3.52 10.67
CA TRP A 54 22.34 4.37 10.76
C TRP A 54 22.23 5.59 9.84
N LYS A 55 22.98 6.63 10.21
CA LYS A 55 23.20 7.84 9.42
C LYS A 55 24.67 8.21 9.44
N ILE A 56 25.07 9.06 8.51
CA ILE A 56 26.40 9.67 8.52
C ILE A 56 26.28 10.99 9.27
N GLU A 57 27.05 11.17 10.34
CA GLU A 57 27.12 12.42 11.10
C GLU A 57 28.58 12.71 11.43
N GLY A 58 29.07 13.90 11.08
CA GLY A 58 30.47 14.25 11.31
C GLY A 58 31.50 13.38 10.58
N GLY A 59 31.10 12.64 9.55
CA GLY A 59 31.95 11.69 8.83
C GLY A 59 32.03 10.30 9.46
N GLU A 60 31.22 10.02 10.48
CA GLU A 60 31.12 8.71 11.13
C GLU A 60 29.73 8.11 10.96
N LEU A 61 29.65 6.79 11.10
CA LEU A 61 28.37 6.09 11.19
C LEU A 61 27.84 6.16 12.61
N VAL A 62 26.66 6.74 12.77
CA VAL A 62 25.97 6.83 14.06
C VAL A 62 24.57 6.25 13.96
N GLU A 63 24.11 5.67 15.06
CA GLU A 63 22.72 5.23 15.19
C GLU A 63 21.76 6.42 15.20
N ARG A 64 20.63 6.25 14.55
CA ARG A 64 19.51 7.18 14.68
C ARG A 64 18.95 7.11 16.09
N THR A 65 18.55 8.27 16.57
CA THR A 65 17.84 8.37 17.84
C THR A 65 16.47 7.70 17.74
N SER A 66 15.95 7.25 18.88
CA SER A 66 14.58 6.71 18.95
C SER A 66 13.54 7.73 18.45
N GLY A 67 13.77 9.03 18.68
CA GLY A 67 12.88 10.08 18.18
C GLY A 67 12.83 10.16 16.65
N GLU A 68 13.97 9.99 15.98
CA GLU A 68 14.03 9.92 14.51
C GLU A 68 13.33 8.65 13.99
N MET A 69 13.59 7.49 14.61
CA MET A 69 12.96 6.23 14.19
C MET A 69 11.43 6.24 14.39
N ASN A 70 10.94 6.79 15.50
CA ASN A 70 9.50 6.93 15.74
C ASN A 70 8.83 7.86 14.71
N ALA A 71 9.54 8.88 14.21
CA ALA A 71 9.02 9.74 13.16
C ALA A 71 8.86 8.99 11.83
N PHE A 72 9.85 8.15 11.47
CA PHE A 72 9.77 7.30 10.28
C PHE A 72 8.69 6.22 10.39
N GLU A 73 8.54 5.61 11.57
CA GLU A 73 7.46 4.68 11.85
C GLU A 73 6.09 5.33 11.63
N ALA A 74 5.85 6.50 12.23
CA ALA A 74 4.59 7.22 12.09
C ALA A 74 4.29 7.59 10.62
N GLU A 75 5.30 8.03 9.86
CA GLU A 75 5.16 8.31 8.43
C GLU A 75 4.82 7.04 7.65
N PHE A 76 5.53 5.94 7.94
CA PHE A 76 5.29 4.64 7.30
C PHE A 76 3.90 4.09 7.58
N GLU A 77 3.40 4.19 8.82
CA GLU A 77 2.05 3.76 9.21
C GLU A 77 0.97 4.56 8.48
N VAL A 78 1.12 5.88 8.40
CA VAL A 78 0.18 6.75 7.68
C VAL A 78 0.15 6.41 6.20
N GLU A 79 1.32 6.29 5.56
CA GLU A 79 1.43 5.93 4.14
C GLU A 79 0.86 4.54 3.85
N THR A 80 1.13 3.58 4.73
CA THR A 80 0.59 2.22 4.63
C THR A 80 -0.94 2.25 4.70
N THR A 81 -1.49 2.94 5.70
CA THR A 81 -2.95 3.09 5.87
C THR A 81 -3.60 3.77 4.66
N LEU A 82 -2.97 4.82 4.11
CA LEU A 82 -3.45 5.51 2.91
C LEU A 82 -3.46 4.57 1.70
N ARG A 83 -2.39 3.81 1.48
CA ARG A 83 -2.29 2.84 0.38
C ARG A 83 -3.32 1.72 0.50
N GLU A 84 -3.51 1.18 1.69
CA GLU A 84 -4.53 0.16 1.96
C GLU A 84 -5.94 0.68 1.67
N ASN A 85 -6.25 1.90 2.12
CA ASN A 85 -7.53 2.53 1.83
C ASN A 85 -7.73 2.80 0.33
N ALA A 86 -6.69 3.28 -0.37
CA ALA A 86 -6.73 3.48 -1.81
C ALA A 86 -6.94 2.16 -2.57
N ALA A 87 -6.28 1.08 -2.14
CA ALA A 87 -6.47 -0.25 -2.71
C ALA A 87 -7.91 -0.74 -2.54
N LYS A 88 -8.52 -0.53 -1.38
CA LYS A 88 -9.93 -0.88 -1.12
C LYS A 88 -10.92 -0.08 -1.93
N ILE A 89 -10.69 1.23 -2.07
CA ILE A 89 -11.52 2.07 -2.94
C ILE A 89 -11.45 1.53 -4.37
N SER A 90 -10.25 1.17 -4.84
CA SER A 90 -10.07 0.56 -6.15
C SER A 90 -10.81 -0.77 -6.25
N GLU A 91 -10.69 -1.65 -5.24
CA GLU A 91 -11.36 -2.96 -5.20
C GLU A 91 -12.88 -2.81 -5.26
N ILE A 92 -13.45 -1.89 -4.47
CA ILE A 92 -14.88 -1.56 -4.52
C ILE A 92 -15.26 -1.04 -5.91
N ASN A 93 -14.48 -0.13 -6.50
CA ASN A 93 -14.77 0.49 -7.79
C ASN A 93 -14.68 -0.48 -8.97
N THR A 94 -13.85 -1.51 -8.88
CA THR A 94 -13.73 -2.56 -9.90
C THR A 94 -14.56 -3.80 -9.59
N GLY A 95 -15.16 -3.85 -8.41
CA GLY A 95 -15.91 -4.99 -7.92
C GLY A 95 -17.26 -5.15 -8.60
N SER A 96 -17.87 -6.29 -8.32
CA SER A 96 -19.24 -6.60 -8.71
C SER A 96 -19.95 -7.34 -7.59
N PHE A 97 -21.27 -7.44 -7.68
CA PHE A 97 -22.07 -8.36 -6.88
C PHE A 97 -23.00 -9.16 -7.78
N THR A 98 -23.34 -10.36 -7.33
CA THR A 98 -24.22 -11.26 -8.07
C THR A 98 -25.63 -11.20 -7.52
N TYR A 99 -26.61 -11.02 -8.40
CA TYR A 99 -28.03 -11.17 -8.11
C TYR A 99 -28.70 -11.91 -9.25
N ASP A 100 -29.56 -12.90 -8.95
CA ASP A 100 -30.29 -13.66 -9.98
C ASP A 100 -29.35 -14.23 -11.08
N SER A 101 -28.23 -14.81 -10.65
CA SER A 101 -27.17 -15.36 -11.52
C SER A 101 -26.54 -14.35 -12.50
N THR A 102 -26.73 -13.06 -12.24
CA THR A 102 -26.26 -11.96 -13.07
C THR A 102 -25.36 -11.05 -12.24
N ASP A 103 -24.24 -10.63 -12.81
CA ASP A 103 -23.29 -9.75 -12.14
C ASP A 103 -23.54 -8.28 -12.47
N PHE A 104 -23.52 -7.47 -11.42
CA PHE A 104 -23.76 -6.03 -11.47
C PHE A 104 -22.52 -5.27 -10.99
N PRO A 105 -22.08 -4.23 -11.71
CA PRO A 105 -20.88 -3.50 -11.37
C PRO A 105 -21.06 -2.68 -10.08
N MET A 106 -19.97 -2.48 -9.34
CA MET A 106 -19.96 -1.65 -8.14
C MET A 106 -19.12 -0.39 -8.32
N ASP A 107 -18.95 0.10 -9.55
CA ASP A 107 -18.33 1.40 -9.81
C ASP A 107 -19.11 2.56 -9.17
N ASP A 108 -18.49 3.74 -9.11
CA ASP A 108 -19.05 4.92 -8.45
C ASP A 108 -20.47 5.27 -8.92
N VAL A 109 -20.73 5.21 -10.23
CA VAL A 109 -22.03 5.57 -10.81
C VAL A 109 -23.08 4.52 -10.44
N SER A 110 -22.72 3.25 -10.54
CA SER A 110 -23.58 2.12 -10.19
C SER A 110 -23.94 2.15 -8.70
N ARG A 111 -22.98 2.41 -7.80
CA ARG A 111 -23.26 2.55 -6.36
C ARG A 111 -24.17 3.72 -6.03
N LEU A 112 -23.97 4.87 -6.67
CA LEU A 112 -24.86 6.03 -6.51
C LEU A 112 -26.30 5.67 -6.93
N PHE A 113 -26.44 4.97 -8.04
CA PHE A 113 -27.74 4.50 -8.53
C PHE A 113 -28.42 3.52 -7.57
N TYR A 114 -27.70 2.50 -7.09
CA TYR A 114 -28.26 1.52 -6.14
C TYR A 114 -28.60 2.17 -4.80
N THR A 115 -27.78 3.11 -4.33
CA THR A 115 -28.07 3.88 -3.11
C THR A 115 -29.30 4.76 -3.29
N ALA A 116 -29.49 5.37 -4.46
CA ALA A 116 -30.70 6.13 -4.76
C ALA A 116 -31.95 5.23 -4.73
N ILE A 117 -31.90 4.07 -5.38
CA ILE A 117 -33.00 3.08 -5.36
C ILE A 117 -33.30 2.59 -3.93
N ALA A 118 -32.26 2.38 -3.11
CA ALA A 118 -32.43 1.94 -1.73
C ALA A 118 -33.16 2.99 -0.86
N ASN A 119 -32.83 4.27 -1.06
CA ASN A 119 -33.39 5.38 -0.27
C ASN A 119 -34.76 5.85 -0.78
N GLU A 120 -34.95 5.83 -2.10
CA GLU A 120 -36.18 6.24 -2.75
C GLU A 120 -36.56 5.19 -3.81
N PRO A 121 -37.19 4.08 -3.38
CA PRO A 121 -37.57 3.01 -4.29
C PRO A 121 -38.52 3.53 -5.39
N PRO A 122 -38.18 3.34 -6.67
CA PRO A 122 -38.98 3.85 -7.77
C PRO A 122 -40.33 3.11 -7.88
N VAL A 123 -41.31 3.79 -8.46
CA VAL A 123 -42.60 3.18 -8.77
C VAL A 123 -42.49 2.44 -10.10
N GLY A 124 -42.28 1.12 -10.02
CA GLY A 124 -42.23 0.24 -11.18
C GLY A 124 -40.86 -0.40 -11.41
N ASP A 125 -40.74 -1.12 -12.52
CA ASP A 125 -39.52 -1.84 -12.86
C ASP A 125 -38.38 -0.89 -13.19
N VAL A 126 -37.16 -1.31 -12.86
CA VAL A 126 -35.94 -0.54 -13.03
C VAL A 126 -35.02 -1.23 -14.02
N LYS A 127 -34.29 -0.47 -14.82
CA LYS A 127 -33.22 -1.01 -15.67
C LYS A 127 -31.88 -0.80 -15.00
N CYS A 128 -31.15 -1.90 -14.79
CA CYS A 128 -29.80 -1.89 -14.27
C CYS A 128 -28.84 -2.33 -15.39
N MET A 129 -27.66 -1.73 -15.46
CA MET A 129 -26.59 -2.22 -16.31
C MET A 129 -25.83 -3.34 -15.60
N THR A 130 -25.57 -4.43 -16.30
CA THR A 130 -24.74 -5.55 -15.85
C THR A 130 -23.28 -5.31 -16.21
N VAL A 131 -22.35 -6.10 -15.65
CA VAL A 131 -20.90 -5.92 -15.88
C VAL A 131 -20.48 -6.04 -17.35
N ASP A 132 -21.24 -6.77 -18.15
CA ASP A 132 -21.03 -6.94 -19.60
C ASP A 132 -21.70 -5.84 -20.45
N GLY A 133 -22.34 -4.85 -19.82
CA GLY A 133 -23.01 -3.75 -20.50
C GLY A 133 -24.45 -4.05 -20.95
N THR A 134 -25.01 -5.21 -20.59
CA THR A 134 -26.40 -5.55 -20.89
C THR A 134 -27.36 -4.81 -19.94
N LEU A 135 -28.59 -4.51 -20.41
CA LEU A 135 -29.65 -3.97 -19.55
C LEU A 135 -30.50 -5.10 -18.96
N TYR A 136 -30.44 -5.25 -17.64
CA TYR A 136 -31.30 -6.12 -16.86
C TYR A 136 -32.56 -5.38 -16.42
N ASN A 137 -33.74 -5.98 -16.64
CA ASN A 137 -35.00 -5.44 -16.13
C ASN A 137 -35.28 -5.99 -14.74
N LEU A 138 -35.03 -5.18 -13.71
CA LEU A 138 -35.27 -5.48 -12.31
C LEU A 138 -36.75 -5.22 -11.96
N PRO A 139 -37.54 -6.27 -11.66
CA PRO A 139 -38.92 -6.10 -11.27
C PRO A 139 -39.05 -5.33 -9.97
N ASN A 140 -40.07 -4.45 -9.85
CA ASN A 140 -40.28 -3.67 -8.62
C ASN A 140 -40.33 -4.54 -7.34
N ALA A 141 -40.97 -5.70 -7.43
CA ALA A 141 -41.09 -6.65 -6.31
C ALA A 141 -39.73 -7.19 -5.81
N ASN A 142 -38.69 -7.12 -6.63
CA ASN A 142 -37.38 -7.71 -6.40
C ASN A 142 -36.32 -6.70 -5.95
N ILE A 143 -36.64 -5.40 -5.98
CA ILE A 143 -35.72 -4.32 -5.61
C ILE A 143 -35.12 -4.55 -4.20
N GLY A 144 -35.95 -4.93 -3.22
CA GLY A 144 -35.46 -5.17 -1.86
C GLY A 144 -34.41 -6.30 -1.77
N ALA A 145 -34.60 -7.38 -2.52
CA ALA A 145 -33.66 -8.50 -2.56
C ALA A 145 -32.36 -8.12 -3.28
N PHE A 146 -32.47 -7.38 -4.39
CA PHE A 146 -31.33 -6.85 -5.13
C PHE A 146 -30.45 -5.94 -4.27
N ILE A 147 -31.06 -4.97 -3.57
CA ILE A 147 -30.36 -4.06 -2.67
C ILE A 147 -29.72 -4.80 -1.49
N THR A 148 -30.34 -5.89 -1.02
CA THR A 148 -29.77 -6.73 0.05
C THR A 148 -28.46 -7.39 -0.40
N GLU A 149 -28.41 -7.98 -1.59
CA GLU A 149 -27.17 -8.59 -2.11
C GLU A 149 -26.09 -7.53 -2.38
N TYR A 150 -26.47 -6.35 -2.88
CA TYR A 150 -25.56 -5.21 -3.04
C TYR A 150 -24.90 -4.81 -1.71
N TYR A 151 -25.68 -4.55 -0.65
CA TYR A 151 -25.12 -4.14 0.64
C TYR A 151 -24.33 -5.25 1.34
N LYS A 152 -24.71 -6.51 1.14
CA LYS A 152 -23.95 -7.66 1.62
C LYS A 152 -22.55 -7.68 0.99
N GLN A 153 -22.45 -7.51 -0.32
CA GLN A 153 -21.17 -7.45 -1.01
C GLN A 153 -20.37 -6.19 -0.61
N LEU A 154 -21.02 -5.02 -0.56
CA LEU A 154 -20.37 -3.79 -0.12
C LEU A 154 -19.79 -3.92 1.28
N ARG A 155 -20.51 -4.57 2.20
CA ARG A 155 -20.02 -4.83 3.55
C ARG A 155 -18.79 -5.73 3.56
N VAL A 156 -18.70 -6.72 2.67
CA VAL A 156 -17.52 -7.58 2.55
C VAL A 156 -16.31 -6.77 2.08
N LEU A 157 -16.49 -5.96 1.03
CA LEU A 157 -15.41 -5.17 0.44
C LEU A 157 -14.95 -4.00 1.32
N ALA A 158 -15.86 -3.43 2.13
CA ALA A 158 -15.56 -2.26 2.97
C ALA A 158 -15.02 -2.59 4.36
N GLN A 159 -14.82 -3.87 4.72
CA GLN A 159 -14.28 -4.21 6.05
C GLN A 159 -12.85 -3.66 6.22
N PRO A 160 -12.45 -3.19 7.41
CA PRO A 160 -11.06 -2.87 7.70
C PRO A 160 -10.16 -4.11 7.52
N PRO A 161 -8.86 -3.94 7.24
CA PRO A 161 -7.94 -5.07 7.15
C PRO A 161 -7.91 -5.77 8.51
N VAL A 162 -7.86 -7.11 8.52
CA VAL A 162 -7.72 -7.92 9.73
C VAL A 162 -6.25 -8.07 10.10
#